data_AF-A0A1G0WFT2-F1
#
_entry.id   AF-A0A1G0WFT2-F1
#
_cell.length_a   1.000
_cell.length_b   1.000
_cell.length_c   1.000
_cell.angle_alpha   90.00
_cell.angle_beta   90.00
_cell.angle_gamma   90.00
#
_symmetry.space_group_name_H-M   'P 1'
#
loop_
_entity.id
_entity.type
_entity.pdbx_description
1 polymer ?
#
loop_
_entity_poly.entity_id
_entity_poly.type
_entity_poly.pdbx_seq_one_letter_code
_entity_poly.pdbx_strand_id
1 'polypeptide(L)'
;MEAGKNKSIIVTKPSLSQMKDTGMAFTLICLLIGLFTGSKVWQIAGISLLFLDMLNSRLFYIPAILWFSLSNILGYVSSKILLTLIFFLIITPIGLIRRLLRSIKGNSFDSLKLKQWKKSKESVFRIRNHKFSKNDLINPY
;
A
#
# COMPACT_ATOMS: atom_id res chain seq x y z
N MET A 1 22.44 15.57 7.36
CA MET A 1 21.94 15.80 5.99
C MET A 1 22.10 14.50 5.21
N GLU A 2 21.18 13.55 5.39
CA GLU A 2 21.17 12.33 4.59
C GLU A 2 20.51 12.64 3.24
N ALA A 3 21.34 12.74 2.20
CA ALA A 3 20.89 12.92 0.84
C ALA A 3 19.86 11.85 0.48
N GLY A 4 18.72 12.28 -0.07
CA GLY A 4 17.67 11.41 -0.58
C GLY A 4 18.24 10.44 -1.60
N LYS A 5 18.60 9.25 -1.13
CA LYS A 5 19.07 8.15 -1.97
C LYS A 5 17.85 7.71 -2.77
N ASN A 6 17.80 8.12 -4.03
CA ASN A 6 16.82 7.65 -4.99
C ASN A 6 16.88 6.12 -5.01
N LYS A 7 15.97 5.46 -4.28
CA LYS A 7 15.89 4.01 -4.22
C LYS A 7 15.42 3.56 -5.59
N SER A 8 16.38 3.21 -6.45
CA SER A 8 16.10 2.57 -7.72
C SER A 8 15.23 1.34 -7.46
N ILE A 9 14.17 1.21 -8.23
CA ILE A 9 13.20 0.10 -8.12
C ILE A 9 13.92 -1.26 -8.30
N ILE A 10 15.01 -1.26 -9.08
CA ILE A 10 15.83 -2.43 -9.38
C ILE A 10 17.00 -2.52 -8.40
N VAL A 11 17.22 -3.69 -7.80
CA VAL A 11 18.34 -3.98 -6.90
C VAL A 11 19.53 -4.43 -7.74
N THR A 12 20.55 -3.58 -7.85
CA THR A 12 21.74 -3.85 -8.69
C THR A 12 22.92 -4.43 -7.92
N LYS A 13 22.90 -4.35 -6.58
CA LYS A 13 23.96 -4.86 -5.71
C LYS A 13 23.35 -5.48 -4.44
N PRO A 14 22.99 -6.77 -4.46
CA PRO A 14 22.48 -7.44 -3.26
C PRO A 14 23.57 -7.56 -2.19
N SER A 15 23.17 -7.47 -0.92
CA SER A 15 24.07 -7.71 0.22
C SER A 15 24.37 -9.21 0.38
N LEU A 16 25.41 -9.55 1.14
CA LEU A 16 25.72 -10.96 1.42
C LEU A 16 24.57 -11.66 2.16
N SER A 17 23.84 -10.96 3.04
CA SER A 17 22.67 -11.54 3.70
C SER A 17 21.55 -11.82 2.70
N GLN A 18 21.29 -10.89 1.77
CA GLN A 18 20.26 -11.08 0.76
C GLN A 18 20.55 -12.28 -0.16
N MET A 19 21.82 -12.50 -0.49
CA MET A 19 22.22 -13.68 -1.26
C MET A 19 21.95 -14.99 -0.49
N LYS A 20 22.28 -15.03 0.81
CA LYS A 20 21.95 -16.16 1.72
C LYS A 20 20.45 -16.37 1.86
N ASP A 21 19.71 -15.31 2.13
CA ASP A 21 18.26 -15.36 2.29
C ASP A 21 17.58 -15.88 1.02
N THR A 22 18.12 -15.52 -0.15
CA THR A 22 17.67 -16.07 -1.44
C THR A 22 17.99 -17.55 -1.53
N GLY A 23 19.23 -17.98 -1.23
CA GLY A 23 19.62 -19.39 -1.24
C GLY A 23 18.74 -20.25 -0.33
N MET A 24 18.49 -19.79 0.89
CA MET A 24 17.57 -20.42 1.85
C MET A 24 16.12 -20.46 1.34
N ALA A 25 15.62 -19.39 0.73
CA ALA A 25 14.26 -19.35 0.19
C ALA A 25 14.06 -20.35 -0.95
N PHE A 26 14.99 -20.41 -1.92
CA PHE A 26 14.94 -21.37 -3.02
C PHE A 26 15.08 -22.82 -2.53
N THR A 27 15.94 -23.05 -1.55
CA THR A 27 16.08 -24.35 -0.86
C THR A 27 14.75 -24.79 -0.27
N LEU A 28 14.10 -23.91 0.49
CA LEU A 28 12.80 -24.18 1.12
C LEU A 28 11.73 -24.49 0.08
N ILE A 29 11.67 -23.73 -1.02
CA ILE A 29 10.74 -23.97 -2.12
C ILE A 29 10.94 -25.37 -2.72
N CYS A 30 12.19 -25.76 -3.03
CA CYS A 30 12.49 -27.09 -3.56
C CYS A 30 12.09 -28.21 -2.59
N LEU A 31 12.35 -28.04 -1.29
CA LEU A 31 11.97 -29.02 -0.28
C LEU A 31 10.45 -29.14 -0.13
N LEU A 32 9.72 -28.02 -0.12
CA LEU A 32 8.25 -28.02 -0.08
C LEU A 32 7.67 -28.73 -1.31
N ILE A 33 8.17 -28.45 -2.51
CA ILE A 33 7.75 -29.14 -3.74
C ILE A 33 8.05 -30.64 -3.63
N GLY A 34 9.23 -31.01 -3.11
CA GLY A 34 9.60 -32.41 -2.88
C GLY A 34 8.72 -33.12 -1.86
N LEU A 35 8.22 -32.42 -0.85
CA LEU A 35 7.28 -32.94 0.14
C LEU A 35 5.88 -33.15 -0.47
N PHE A 36 5.35 -32.15 -1.18
CA PHE A 36 4.02 -32.24 -1.79
C PHE A 36 3.95 -33.24 -2.96
N THR A 37 5.02 -33.32 -3.77
CA THR A 37 5.07 -34.21 -4.94
C THR A 37 5.55 -35.62 -4.56
N GLY A 38 6.17 -35.81 -3.39
CA GLY A 38 6.82 -37.07 -3.00
C GLY A 38 8.05 -37.44 -3.86
N SER A 39 8.52 -36.52 -4.71
CA SER A 39 9.64 -36.79 -5.63
C SER A 39 10.99 -36.62 -4.94
N LYS A 40 11.77 -37.70 -4.91
CA LYS A 40 13.14 -37.72 -4.36
C LYS A 40 14.06 -36.71 -5.06
N VAL A 41 13.82 -36.43 -6.34
CA VAL A 41 14.66 -35.51 -7.14
C VAL A 41 14.64 -34.09 -6.55
N TRP A 42 13.45 -33.60 -6.17
CA TRP A 42 13.30 -32.27 -5.59
C TRP A 42 13.87 -32.17 -4.17
N GLN A 43 13.79 -33.25 -3.40
CA GLN A 43 14.41 -33.33 -2.07
C GLN A 43 15.94 -33.30 -2.18
N ILE A 44 16.53 -34.09 -3.08
CA ILE A 44 17.97 -34.10 -3.34
C ILE A 44 18.42 -32.72 -3.84
N ALA A 45 17.69 -32.11 -4.78
CA ALA A 45 17.99 -30.77 -5.28
C ALA A 45 17.96 -29.72 -4.17
N GLY A 46 16.97 -29.76 -3.26
CA GLY A 46 16.89 -28.88 -2.10
C GLY A 46 18.09 -29.06 -1.16
N ILE A 47 18.45 -30.29 -0.83
CA ILE A 47 19.62 -30.59 0.02
C ILE A 47 20.92 -30.11 -0.64
N SER A 48 21.08 -30.32 -1.95
CA SER A 48 22.24 -29.83 -2.70
C SER A 48 22.31 -28.30 -2.72
N LEU A 49 21.19 -27.61 -2.93
CA LEU A 49 21.13 -26.14 -2.88
C LEU A 49 21.50 -25.60 -1.49
N LEU A 50 21.02 -26.24 -0.43
CA LEU A 50 21.35 -25.88 0.95
C LEU A 50 22.86 -25.95 1.18
N PHE A 51 23.47 -27.05 0.74
CA PHE A 51 24.90 -27.24 0.88
C PHE A 51 25.70 -26.19 0.09
N LEU A 52 25.26 -25.86 -1.14
CA LEU A 52 25.84 -24.78 -1.93
C LEU A 52 25.72 -23.41 -1.25
N ASP A 53 24.58 -23.13 -0.63
CA ASP A 53 24.34 -21.87 0.07
C ASP A 53 25.25 -21.69 1.29
N MET A 54 25.51 -22.78 2.02
CA MET A 54 26.48 -22.80 3.12
C MET A 54 27.93 -22.65 2.66
N LEU A 55 28.32 -23.26 1.54
CA LEU A 55 29.70 -23.20 1.03
C LEU A 55 30.05 -21.81 0.49
N ASN A 56 29.21 -21.26 -0.39
CA ASN A 56 29.45 -19.97 -1.00
C ASN A 56 28.15 -19.33 -1.49
N SER A 57 27.54 -18.53 -0.63
CA SER A 57 26.28 -17.83 -0.93
C SER A 57 26.41 -16.83 -2.09
N ARG A 58 27.62 -16.50 -2.56
CA ARG A 58 27.82 -15.66 -3.75
C ARG A 58 27.30 -16.31 -5.04
N LEU A 59 27.11 -17.63 -5.07
CA LEU A 59 26.49 -18.32 -6.20
C LEU A 59 25.04 -17.85 -6.42
N PHE A 60 24.37 -17.39 -5.37
CA PHE A 60 23.02 -16.88 -5.42
C PHE A 60 22.93 -15.40 -5.81
N TYR A 61 24.02 -14.78 -6.28
CA TYR A 61 24.03 -13.37 -6.70
C TYR A 61 23.00 -13.06 -7.81
N ILE A 62 23.01 -13.83 -8.89
CA ILE A 62 22.10 -13.66 -10.02
C ILE A 62 20.64 -13.88 -9.60
N PRO A 63 20.27 -15.00 -8.94
CA PRO A 63 18.90 -15.19 -8.50
C PRO A 63 18.49 -14.16 -7.45
N ALA A 64 19.40 -13.66 -6.59
CA ALA A 64 19.07 -12.61 -5.62
C ALA A 64 18.70 -11.29 -6.30
N ILE A 65 19.45 -10.88 -7.34
CA ILE A 65 19.10 -9.69 -8.12
C ILE A 65 17.69 -9.81 -8.69
N LEU A 66 17.39 -10.95 -9.32
CA LEU A 66 16.09 -11.19 -9.95
C LEU A 66 14.97 -11.22 -8.91
N TRP A 67 15.16 -11.97 -7.81
CA TRP A 67 14.20 -12.15 -6.74
C TRP A 67 13.85 -10.83 -6.05
N PHE A 68 14.85 -10.06 -5.63
CA PHE A 68 14.62 -8.81 -4.92
C PHE A 68 14.12 -7.69 -5.83
N SER A 69 14.58 -7.64 -7.09
CA SER A 69 14.05 -6.67 -8.05
C SER A 69 12.58 -6.94 -8.36
N LEU A 70 12.20 -8.22 -8.53
CA LEU A 70 10.80 -8.62 -8.71
C LEU A 70 9.96 -8.26 -7.49
N SER A 71 10.45 -8.56 -6.27
CA SER A 71 9.77 -8.23 -5.03
C SER A 71 9.54 -6.72 -4.85
N ASN A 72 10.53 -5.88 -5.20
CA ASN A 72 10.38 -4.43 -5.16
C ASN A 72 9.33 -3.92 -6.16
N ILE A 73 9.32 -4.45 -7.38
CA ILE A 73 8.32 -4.10 -8.40
C ILE A 73 6.92 -4.50 -7.91
N LEU A 74 6.78 -5.71 -7.38
CA LEU A 74 5.53 -6.20 -6.80
C LEU A 74 5.07 -5.33 -5.62
N GLY A 75 5.98 -4.93 -4.74
CA GLY A 75 5.68 -4.04 -3.61
C GLY A 75 5.22 -2.65 -4.05
N TYR A 76 5.86 -2.10 -5.08
CA TYR A 76 5.45 -0.82 -5.67
C TYR A 76 4.06 -0.89 -6.29
N VAL A 77 3.81 -1.95 -7.05
CA VAL A 77 2.53 -2.18 -7.74
C VAL A 77 1.41 -2.47 -6.73
N SER A 78 1.68 -3.28 -5.70
CA SER A 78 0.69 -3.64 -4.67
C SER A 78 0.24 -2.43 -3.86
N SER A 79 1.14 -1.50 -3.52
CA SER A 79 0.78 -0.28 -2.80
C SER A 79 -0.20 0.59 -3.61
N LYS A 80 0.04 0.76 -4.91
CA LYS A 80 -0.87 1.49 -5.80
C LYS A 80 -2.21 0.77 -5.94
N ILE A 81 -2.17 -0.54 -6.19
CA ILE A 81 -3.37 -1.36 -6.35
C ILE A 81 -4.22 -1.31 -5.09
N LEU A 82 -3.61 -1.46 -3.91
CA LEU A 82 -4.32 -1.40 -2.64
C LEU A 82 -4.98 -0.05 -2.45
N LEU A 83 -4.27 1.05 -2.72
CA LEU A 83 -4.84 2.39 -2.62
C LEU A 83 -6.01 2.60 -3.59
N THR A 84 -5.84 2.20 -4.86
CA THR A 84 -6.90 2.28 -5.87
C THR A 84 -8.11 1.44 -5.46
N LEU A 85 -7.88 0.22 -4.98
CA LEU A 85 -8.93 -0.69 -4.55
C LEU A 85 -9.71 -0.12 -3.36
N ILE A 86 -9.00 0.38 -2.33
CA ILE A 86 -9.62 1.05 -1.17
C ILE A 86 -10.42 2.28 -1.63
N PHE A 87 -9.86 3.07 -2.55
CA PHE A 87 -10.54 4.25 -3.06
C PHE A 87 -11.84 3.89 -3.79
N PHE A 88 -11.83 2.86 -4.64
CA PHE A 88 -13.03 2.48 -5.40
C PHE A 88 -14.03 1.66 -4.58
N LEU A 89 -13.60 0.81 -3.66
CA LEU A 89 -14.50 -0.03 -2.87
C LEU A 89 -15.06 0.66 -1.63
N ILE A 90 -14.36 1.63 -1.06
CA ILE A 90 -14.76 2.27 0.21
C ILE A 90 -15.08 3.75 -0.02
N ILE A 91 -14.12 4.51 -0.54
CA ILE A 91 -14.20 5.99 -0.59
C ILE A 91 -15.17 6.46 -1.68
N THR A 92 -15.20 5.79 -2.82
CA THR A 92 -16.08 6.13 -3.93
C THR A 92 -17.56 5.84 -3.62
N PRO A 93 -17.94 4.65 -3.11
CA PRO A 93 -19.33 4.38 -2.76
C PRO A 93 -19.80 5.26 -1.60
N ILE A 94 -18.96 5.56 -0.59
CA ILE A 94 -19.39 6.49 0.47
C ILE A 94 -19.66 7.90 -0.09
N GLY A 95 -18.86 8.35 -1.07
CA GLY A 95 -19.08 9.60 -1.78
C GLY A 95 -20.37 9.59 -2.63
N LEU A 96 -20.63 8.48 -3.33
CA LEU A 96 -21.85 8.27 -4.12
C LEU A 96 -23.09 8.21 -3.21
N ILE A 97 -23.04 7.46 -2.11
CA ILE A 97 -24.11 7.38 -1.12
C ILE A 97 -24.40 8.78 -0.55
N ARG A 98 -23.36 9.55 -0.19
CA ARG A 98 -23.53 10.95 0.26
C ARG A 98 -24.19 11.82 -0.81
N ARG A 99 -23.85 11.64 -2.10
CA ARG A 99 -24.49 12.33 -3.22
C ARG A 99 -25.96 11.92 -3.41
N LEU A 100 -26.28 10.64 -3.26
CA LEU A 100 -27.65 10.12 -3.35
C LEU A 100 -28.51 10.57 -2.15
N LEU A 101 -28.00 10.48 -0.93
CA LEU A 101 -28.68 10.97 0.28
C LEU A 101 -28.99 12.47 0.20
N ARG A 102 -28.08 13.27 -0.39
CA ARG A 102 -28.35 14.69 -0.71
C ARG A 102 -29.53 14.86 -1.67
N SER A 103 -29.68 13.95 -2.64
CA SER A 103 -30.80 13.99 -3.60
C SER A 103 -32.13 13.57 -2.97
N ILE A 104 -32.11 12.59 -2.06
CA ILE A 104 -33.32 11.96 -1.51
C ILE A 104 -33.85 12.69 -0.27
N LYS A 105 -32.98 13.06 0.68
CA LYS A 105 -33.39 13.59 2.01
C LYS A 105 -33.33 15.13 2.11
N GLY A 106 -33.13 15.81 0.98
CA GLY A 106 -33.06 17.28 0.91
C GLY A 106 -31.78 17.88 1.53
N ASN A 107 -31.66 19.22 1.46
CA ASN A 107 -30.46 20.04 1.76
C ASN A 107 -29.81 19.84 3.15
N SER A 108 -30.38 19.03 4.05
CA SER A 108 -29.89 18.82 5.42
C SER A 108 -28.49 18.19 5.50
N PHE A 109 -28.05 17.47 4.45
CA PHE A 109 -26.73 16.82 4.38
C PHE A 109 -25.74 17.57 3.47
N ASP A 110 -26.11 18.73 2.95
CA ASP A 110 -25.24 19.54 2.08
C ASP A 110 -24.38 20.51 2.91
N SER A 111 -23.32 19.99 3.53
CA SER A 111 -22.37 20.83 4.27
C SER A 111 -21.64 21.87 3.41
N LEU A 112 -21.57 21.65 2.09
CA LEU A 112 -20.85 22.51 1.14
C LEU A 112 -21.78 23.43 0.34
N LYS A 113 -23.11 23.37 0.53
CA LYS A 113 -24.15 24.15 -0.17
C LYS A 113 -23.92 24.26 -1.70
N LEU A 114 -23.49 23.18 -2.33
CA LEU A 114 -22.99 23.19 -3.72
C LEU A 114 -24.06 23.60 -4.75
N LYS A 115 -25.35 23.38 -4.46
CA LYS A 115 -26.46 23.80 -5.36
C LYS A 115 -26.72 25.31 -5.32
N GLN A 116 -26.46 25.96 -4.18
CA GLN A 116 -26.69 27.40 -3.98
C GLN A 116 -25.49 28.24 -4.43
N TRP A 117 -24.29 27.66 -4.38
CA TRP A 117 -23.06 28.31 -4.80
C TRP A 117 -23.15 28.83 -6.25
N LYS A 118 -22.97 30.14 -6.43
CA LYS A 118 -22.98 30.88 -7.72
C LYS A 118 -24.27 30.78 -8.55
N LYS A 119 -25.36 30.23 -8.00
CA LYS A 119 -26.65 30.12 -8.70
C LYS A 119 -27.67 31.17 -8.26
N SER A 120 -27.53 31.74 -7.07
CA SER A 120 -28.38 32.82 -6.57
C SER A 120 -27.56 34.04 -6.14
N LYS A 121 -28.23 35.18 -5.96
CA LYS A 121 -27.66 36.40 -5.35
C LYS A 121 -27.58 36.33 -3.81
N GLU A 122 -28.07 35.24 -3.20
CA GLU A 122 -28.13 35.09 -1.76
C GLU A 122 -26.79 34.62 -1.18
N SER A 123 -26.47 35.06 0.04
CA SER A 123 -25.25 34.64 0.72
C SER A 123 -25.33 33.18 1.14
N VAL A 124 -24.27 32.43 0.83
CA VAL A 124 -24.11 31.03 1.23
C VAL A 124 -23.65 30.92 2.71
N PHE A 125 -23.15 32.02 3.27
CA PHE A 125 -22.73 32.08 4.67
C PHE A 125 -23.92 31.98 5.63
N ARG A 126 -23.71 31.33 6.77
CA ARG A 126 -24.68 31.29 7.85
C ARG A 126 -24.56 32.59 8.65
N ILE A 127 -25.61 33.42 8.63
CA ILE A 127 -25.67 34.62 9.47
C ILE A 127 -25.83 34.15 10.93
N ARG A 128 -24.85 34.45 11.78
CA ARG A 128 -24.89 34.11 13.21
C ARG A 128 -25.48 35.28 14.00
N ASN A 129 -26.81 35.32 14.10
CA ASN A 129 -27.51 36.27 14.98
C ASN A 129 -27.52 35.76 16.43
N HIS A 130 -26.35 35.58 17.03
CA HIS A 130 -26.25 35.31 18.46
C HIS A 130 -25.66 36.52 19.18
N LYS A 131 -26.19 36.82 20.36
CA LYS A 131 -25.69 37.90 21.20
C LYS A 131 -24.55 37.34 22.04
N PHE A 132 -23.34 37.78 21.75
CA PHE A 132 -22.13 37.31 22.44
C PHE A 132 -22.26 37.53 23.96
N SER A 133 -22.03 36.45 24.70
CA SER A 133 -22.05 36.44 26.17
C SER A 133 -20.65 36.24 26.73
N LYS A 134 -20.46 36.54 28.02
CA LYS A 134 -19.18 36.30 28.71
C LYS A 134 -18.75 34.82 28.66
N ASN A 135 -19.70 33.88 28.57
CA ASN A 135 -19.41 32.46 28.45
C ASN A 135 -18.81 32.09 27.07
N ASP A 136 -19.09 32.86 26.02
CA ASP A 136 -18.60 32.60 24.67
C ASP A 136 -17.12 32.99 24.52
N LEU A 137 -16.62 33.86 25.41
CA LEU A 137 -15.19 34.18 25.53
C LEU A 137 -14.39 33.00 26.08
N ILE A 138 -15.03 32.13 26.87
CA ILE A 138 -14.40 30.96 27.50
C ILE A 138 -14.40 29.78 26.52
N ASN A 139 -15.47 29.62 25.72
CA ASN A 139 -15.58 28.58 24.69
C ASN A 139 -15.95 29.21 23.32
N PRO A 140 -14.96 29.72 22.57
CA PRO A 140 -15.19 30.49 21.34
C PRO A 140 -15.53 29.65 20.09
N TYR A 141 -15.57 28.32 20.19
CA TYR A 141 -15.74 27.41 19.04
C TYR A 141 -17.01 26.57 19.13
#